data_AF-A0AAV8X4N6-F1
#
_entry.id   AF-A0AAV8X4N6-F1
#
_cell.length_a   1.000
_cell.length_b   1.000
_cell.length_c   1.000
_cell.angle_alpha   90.00
_cell.angle_beta   90.00
_cell.angle_gamma   90.00
#
_symmetry.space_group_name_H-M   'P 1'
#
loop_
_entity.id
_entity.type
_entity.pdbx_description
1 polymer ?
#
loop_
_entity_poly.entity_id
_entity_poly.type
_entity_poly.pdbx_seq_one_letter_code
_entity_poly.pdbx_strand_id
1 'polypeptide(L)'
;MVVTIHTQLVKLFENGGFQMVKWMSNSNELLSQIPDFLQLNTPIAFDKESLKVLGLEWNPSSDNFSFKISVSISPCTKRNMLSLVARIFDLLGFLAPISLFIKLLINYGN
;
A
#
# COMPACT_ATOMS: atom_id res chain seq x y z
N MET A 1 22.19 -5.48 5.56
CA MET A 1 21.78 -5.35 4.14
C MET A 1 20.81 -4.18 3.95
N VAL A 2 19.70 -4.10 4.69
CA VAL A 2 18.70 -3.01 4.55
C VAL A 2 19.27 -1.62 4.87
N VAL A 3 20.14 -1.52 5.87
CA VAL A 3 20.87 -0.28 6.23
C VAL A 3 21.73 0.21 5.07
N THR A 4 22.48 -0.69 4.44
CA THR A 4 23.35 -0.37 3.30
C THR A 4 22.55 0.17 2.13
N ILE A 5 21.41 -0.45 1.83
CA ILE A 5 20.50 0.00 0.76
C ILE A 5 19.97 1.40 1.08
N HIS A 6 19.48 1.63 2.30
CA HIS A 6 19.02 2.95 2.73
C HIS A 6 20.09 4.03 2.53
N THR A 7 21.33 3.79 2.99
CA THR A 7 22.42 4.76 2.83
C THR A 7 22.77 5.03 1.37
N GLN A 8 22.76 4.00 0.51
CA GLN A 8 23.00 4.17 -0.92
C GLN A 8 21.90 5.00 -1.58
N LEU A 9 20.65 4.76 -1.21
CA LEU A 9 19.48 5.45 -1.73
C LEU A 9 19.50 6.92 -1.31
N VAL A 10 19.77 7.22 -0.03
CA VAL A 10 19.91 8.60 0.48
C VAL A 10 20.95 9.37 -0.32
N LYS A 11 22.15 8.83 -0.47
CA LYS A 11 23.21 9.47 -1.26
C LYS A 11 22.82 9.70 -2.71
N LEU A 12 22.12 8.74 -3.32
CA LEU A 12 21.70 8.86 -4.72
C LEU A 12 20.71 10.02 -4.91
N PHE A 13 19.72 10.16 -4.03
CA PHE A 13 18.74 11.23 -4.10
C PHE A 13 19.33 12.59 -3.69
N GLU A 14 20.24 12.61 -2.72
CA GLU A 14 21.00 13.82 -2.35
C GLU A 14 21.81 14.35 -3.54
N ASN A 15 22.45 13.47 -4.32
CA ASN A 15 23.13 13.87 -5.56
C ASN A 15 22.18 14.50 -6.60
N GLY A 16 20.89 14.14 -6.55
CA GLY A 16 19.84 14.75 -7.35
C GLY A 16 19.21 16.00 -6.73
N GLY A 17 19.67 16.44 -5.55
CA GLY A 17 19.09 17.57 -4.81
C GLY A 17 17.79 17.24 -4.08
N PHE A 18 17.45 15.96 -3.92
CA PHE A 18 16.24 15.51 -3.25
C PHE A 18 16.54 15.01 -1.85
N GLN A 19 15.91 15.60 -0.84
CA GLN A 19 15.94 15.09 0.52
C GLN A 19 14.80 14.07 0.71
N MET A 20 15.15 12.84 1.07
CA MET A 20 14.15 11.84 1.40
C MET A 20 13.65 12.01 2.84
N VAL A 21 12.33 12.01 2.98
CA VAL A 21 11.59 12.18 4.23
C VAL A 21 10.57 11.05 4.36
N LYS A 22 9.93 10.93 5.53
CA LYS A 22 8.84 9.97 5.79
C LYS A 22 9.27 8.50 5.72
N TRP A 23 10.44 8.20 6.27
CA TRP A 23 10.96 6.84 6.34
C TRP A 23 10.15 5.96 7.29
N MET A 24 9.91 4.72 6.88
CA MET A 24 9.27 3.71 7.70
C MET A 24 9.86 2.33 7.36
N SER A 25 10.02 1.49 8.37
CA SER A 25 10.69 0.19 8.25
C SER A 25 10.20 -0.79 9.30
N ASN A 26 10.27 -2.07 9.00
CA ASN A 26 10.06 -3.16 9.96
C ASN A 26 11.32 -3.46 10.80
N SER A 27 12.47 -2.85 10.46
CA SER A 27 13.75 -3.03 11.16
C SER A 27 14.05 -1.88 12.11
N ASN A 28 14.04 -2.18 13.41
CA ASN A 28 14.43 -1.22 14.46
C ASN A 28 15.90 -0.76 14.33
N GLU A 29 16.78 -1.62 13.81
CA GLU A 29 18.18 -1.26 13.54
C GLU A 29 18.26 -0.10 12.54
N LEU A 30 17.48 -0.16 11.45
CA LEU A 30 17.41 0.91 10.47
C LEU A 30 16.79 2.18 11.07
N LEU A 31 15.65 2.07 11.75
CA LEU A 31 14.95 3.21 12.32
C LEU A 31 15.83 3.97 13.32
N SER A 32 16.63 3.27 14.13
CA SER A 32 17.54 3.89 15.09
C SER A 32 18.61 4.79 14.46
N GLN A 33 18.90 4.63 13.15
CA GLN A 33 19.89 5.43 12.42
C GLN A 33 19.25 6.61 11.68
N ILE A 34 17.92 6.65 11.60
CA ILE A 34 17.19 7.71 10.91
C ILE A 34 16.72 8.72 11.96
N PRO A 35 16.98 10.02 11.80
CA PRO A 35 16.46 11.04 12.72
C PRO A 35 14.93 11.01 12.81
N ASP A 36 14.37 11.16 14.00
CA ASP A 36 12.91 11.07 14.26
C ASP A 36 12.08 12.02 13.37
N PHE A 37 12.61 13.20 13.03
CA PHE A 37 11.91 14.17 12.15
C PHE A 37 11.81 13.72 10.69
N LEU A 38 12.63 12.74 10.28
CA LEU A 38 12.57 12.09 8.97
C LEU A 38 11.77 10.79 8.99
N GLN A 39 11.47 10.25 10.17
CA GLN A 39 10.67 9.06 10.35
C GLN A 39 9.17 9.38 10.27
N LEU A 40 8.38 8.41 9.82
CA LEU A 40 6.93 8.48 9.85
C LEU A 40 6.44 7.64 11.04
N ASN A 41 6.06 8.30 12.14
CA ASN A 41 5.75 7.65 13.42
C ASN A 41 4.33 7.10 13.53
N THR A 42 3.46 7.41 12.58
CA THR A 42 2.12 6.83 12.50
C THR A 42 2.16 5.62 11.57
N PRO A 43 1.45 4.51 11.85
CA PRO A 43 1.11 3.59 10.77
C PRO A 43 0.56 4.41 9.61
N ILE A 44 0.86 4.04 8.38
CA ILE A 44 0.23 4.64 7.20
C ILE A 44 -1.23 4.16 7.16
N ALA A 45 -2.00 4.49 8.20
CA ALA A 45 -3.43 4.47 8.20
C ALA A 45 -3.83 5.74 7.45
N PHE A 46 -4.22 5.56 6.20
CA PHE A 46 -4.76 6.62 5.33
C PHE A 46 -6.13 7.15 5.80
N ASP A 47 -6.38 7.12 7.11
CA ASP A 47 -7.65 7.42 7.77
C ASP A 47 -7.51 8.63 8.71
N LYS A 48 -6.76 9.63 8.26
CA LYS A 48 -6.98 11.04 8.60
C LYS A 48 -6.63 11.84 7.37
N GLU A 49 -7.67 12.40 6.75
CA GLU A 49 -7.67 13.41 5.70
C GLU A 49 -6.28 13.74 5.10
N SER A 50 -6.02 13.18 3.92
CA SER A 50 -4.85 13.40 3.02
C SER A 50 -3.78 12.29 2.99
N LEU A 51 -3.99 11.38 2.02
CA LEU A 51 -3.04 10.81 1.04
C LEU A 51 -3.35 9.34 0.73
N LYS A 52 -4.58 8.99 0.32
CA LYS A 52 -4.88 7.64 -0.20
C LYS A 52 -3.89 7.25 -1.31
N VAL A 53 -2.97 6.33 -1.03
CA VAL A 53 -2.34 5.55 -2.11
C VAL A 53 -3.14 4.27 -2.23
N LEU A 54 -4.24 4.35 -3.00
CA LEU A 54 -4.84 3.20 -3.68
C LEU A 54 -5.49 2.10 -2.79
N GLY A 55 -5.66 2.32 -1.48
CA GLY A 55 -6.43 1.43 -0.59
C GLY A 55 -5.63 0.31 0.07
N LEU A 56 -4.30 0.33 -0.07
CA LEU A 56 -3.34 -0.54 0.62
C LEU A 56 -2.90 0.12 1.95
N GLU A 57 -2.85 -0.64 3.03
CA GLU A 57 -2.35 -0.25 4.35
C GLU A 57 -1.21 -1.19 4.72
N TRP A 58 -0.06 -0.64 5.14
CA TRP A 58 1.06 -1.44 5.64
C TRP A 58 1.23 -1.22 7.13
N ASN A 59 1.28 -2.32 7.88
CA ASN A 59 1.66 -2.34 9.28
C ASN A 59 3.11 -2.82 9.40
N PRO A 60 4.08 -1.92 9.65
CA PRO A 60 5.50 -2.28 9.70
C PRO A 60 5.85 -3.19 10.88
N SER A 61 5.10 -3.12 11.98
CA SER A 61 5.37 -3.93 13.17
C SER A 61 5.05 -5.41 12.97
N SER A 62 4.06 -5.71 12.13
CA SER A 62 3.67 -7.10 11.79
C SER A 62 4.06 -7.50 10.36
N ASP A 63 4.70 -6.59 9.63
CA ASP A 63 5.03 -6.72 8.20
C ASP A 63 3.85 -7.15 7.31
N ASN A 64 2.65 -6.69 7.67
CA ASN A 64 1.42 -7.09 7.02
C ASN A 64 0.86 -5.98 6.13
N PHE A 65 0.43 -6.37 4.94
CA PHE A 65 -0.34 -5.52 4.04
C PHE A 65 -1.83 -5.83 4.18
N SER A 66 -2.63 -4.78 4.29
CA SER A 66 -4.09 -4.84 4.42
C SER A 66 -4.74 -4.00 3.33
N PHE A 67 -5.97 -4.34 2.94
CA PHE A 67 -6.75 -3.56 1.98
C PHE A 67 -8.05 -3.11 2.61
N LYS A 68 -8.33 -1.80 2.59
CA LYS A 68 -9.59 -1.26 3.10
C LYS A 68 -10.58 -1.08 1.95
N ILE A 69 -11.46 -2.08 1.78
CA ILE A 69 -12.49 -2.08 0.74
C ILE A 69 -13.82 -1.65 1.37
N SER A 70 -14.36 -0.50 0.94
CA SER A 70 -15.71 -0.10 1.32
C SER A 70 -16.73 -0.80 0.41
N VAL A 71 -17.42 -1.78 0.96
CA VAL A 71 -18.51 -2.49 0.26
C VAL A 71 -19.82 -1.78 0.57
N SER A 72 -20.41 -1.11 -0.42
CA SER A 72 -21.78 -0.62 -0.33
C SER A 72 -22.75 -1.77 -0.61
N ILE A 73 -23.76 -1.95 0.24
CA ILE A 73 -24.84 -2.92 0.00
C ILE A 73 -25.57 -2.46 -1.27
N SER A 74 -25.44 -3.23 -2.33
CA SER A 74 -26.01 -2.95 -3.65
C SER A 74 -26.49 -4.25 -4.26
N PRO A 75 -27.51 -4.23 -5.13
CA PRO A 75 -28.01 -5.45 -5.75
C PRO A 75 -26.88 -6.21 -6.46
N CYS A 76 -26.83 -7.52 -6.25
CA CYS A 76 -25.80 -8.37 -6.84
C CYS A 76 -26.03 -8.47 -8.34
N THR A 77 -25.39 -7.57 -9.09
CA THR A 77 -25.41 -7.53 -10.55
C THR A 77 -23.98 -7.64 -11.08
N LYS A 78 -23.82 -8.23 -12.27
CA LYS A 78 -22.52 -8.30 -12.97
C LYS A 78 -21.83 -6.92 -13.02
N ARG A 79 -22.60 -5.86 -13.27
CA ARG A 79 -22.13 -4.46 -13.29
C ARG A 79 -21.61 -3.99 -11.93
N ASN A 80 -22.34 -4.26 -10.84
CA ASN A 80 -21.94 -3.85 -9.50
C ASN A 80 -20.72 -4.62 -9.01
N MET A 81 -20.62 -5.92 -9.33
CA MET A 81 -19.44 -6.73 -9.01
C MET A 81 -18.18 -6.22 -9.74
N LEU A 82 -18.27 -5.92 -11.04
CA LEU A 82 -17.16 -5.32 -11.79
C LEU A 82 -16.77 -3.95 -11.23
N SER A 83 -17.74 -3.11 -10.88
CA SER A 83 -17.51 -1.80 -10.28
C SER A 83 -16.79 -1.90 -8.93
N LEU A 84 -17.15 -2.88 -8.10
CA LEU A 84 -16.49 -3.13 -6.82
C LEU A 84 -15.02 -3.55 -7.02
N VAL A 85 -14.74 -4.45 -7.97
CA VAL A 85 -13.37 -4.88 -8.28
C VAL A 85 -12.55 -3.75 -8.89
N ALA A 86 -13.15 -2.93 -9.75
CA ALA A 86 -12.46 -1.81 -10.39
C ALA A 86 -12.05 -0.71 -9.38
N ARG A 87 -12.68 -0.65 -8.20
CA ARG A 87 -12.30 0.27 -7.12
C ARG A 87 -11.04 -0.19 -6.37
N ILE A 88 -10.68 -1.45 -6.50
CA ILE A 88 -9.46 -1.99 -5.91
C ILE A 88 -8.31 -1.60 -6.82
N PHE A 89 -7.49 -0.65 -6.37
CA PHE A 89 -6.27 -0.29 -7.07
C PHE A 89 -5.12 -1.15 -6.55
N ASP A 90 -4.64 -2.05 -7.40
CA ASP A 90 -3.60 -3.02 -7.05
C ASP A 90 -2.40 -2.84 -7.98
N LEU A 91 -1.41 -2.05 -7.54
CA LEU A 91 -0.19 -1.79 -8.32
C LEU A 91 0.73 -3.02 -8.42
N LEU A 92 0.66 -3.92 -7.43
CA LEU A 92 1.61 -5.03 -7.27
C LEU A 92 0.99 -6.39 -7.63
N GLY A 93 -0.31 -6.45 -7.90
CA GLY A 93 -1.01 -7.68 -8.26
C GLY A 93 -1.37 -8.56 -7.06
N PHE A 94 -1.33 -8.04 -5.82
CA PHE A 94 -1.69 -8.80 -4.61
C PHE A 94 -3.12 -9.35 -4.63
N LEU A 95 -4.05 -8.64 -5.27
CA LEU A 95 -5.46 -8.99 -5.39
C LEU A 95 -5.79 -9.51 -6.79
N ALA A 96 -4.78 -9.81 -7.62
CA ALA A 96 -4.96 -10.40 -8.94
C ALA A 96 -5.79 -11.70 -8.89
N PRO A 97 -5.58 -12.66 -7.96
CA PRO A 97 -6.40 -13.87 -7.88
C PRO A 97 -7.89 -13.56 -7.65
N ILE A 98 -8.19 -12.61 -6.77
CA ILE A 98 -9.57 -12.22 -6.44
C ILE A 98 -10.23 -11.52 -7.63
N SER A 99 -9.52 -10.58 -8.26
CA SER A 99 -10.04 -9.86 -9.43
C SER A 99 -10.29 -10.80 -10.62
N LEU A 100 -9.44 -11.80 -10.81
CA LEU A 100 -9.60 -12.84 -11.82
C LEU A 100 -10.82 -13.72 -11.52
N PHE A 101 -10.96 -14.21 -10.28
CA PHE A 101 -12.10 -15.02 -9.86
C PHE A 101 -13.43 -14.31 -10.12
N ILE A 102 -13.53 -13.03 -9.80
CA ILE A 102 -14.76 -12.26 -10.02
C ILE A 102 -15.05 -12.10 -11.51
N LYS A 103 -14.03 -11.83 -12.34
CA LYS A 103 -14.20 -11.79 -13.80
C LYS A 103 -14.66 -13.14 -14.36
N LEU A 104 -14.12 -14.25 -13.86
CA LEU A 104 -14.54 -15.60 -14.25
C LEU A 104 -15.99 -15.89 -13.85
N LEU A 105 -16.39 -15.59 -12.60
CA LEU A 105 -17.77 -15.75 -12.14
C LEU A 105 -18.76 -14.96 -13.00
N ILE A 106 -18.37 -13.77 -13.44
CA ILE A 106 -19.22 -12.90 -14.27
C ILE A 106 -19.35 -13.44 -15.70
N ASN A 107 -18.26 -13.99 -16.25
CA ASN A 107 -18.22 -14.53 -17.61
C ASN A 107 -18.89 -15.91 -17.73
N TYR A 108 -18.74 -16.78 -16.73
CA TYR A 108 -19.23 -18.16 -16.76
C TYR A 108 -20.49 -18.41 -15.91
N GLY A 109 -20.89 -17.44 -15.07
CA GLY A 109 -22.15 -17.49 -14.33
C GLY A 109 -23.32 -17.16 -15.26
N ASN A 110 -23.88 -18.20 -15.89
CA ASN A 110 -25.22 -18.26 -16.44
C ASN A 110 -25.99 -19.35 -15.70
#